data_AF-A0A3D3TEY0-F1
#
_entry.id   AF-A0A3D3TEY0-F1
#
_cell.length_a   1.000
_cell.length_b   1.000
_cell.length_c   1.000
_cell.angle_alpha   90.00
_cell.angle_beta   90.00
_cell.angle_gamma   90.00
#
_symmetry.space_group_name_H-M   'P 1'
#
loop_
_entity.id
_entity.type
_entity.pdbx_description
1 polymer ?
#
loop_
_entity_poly.entity_id
_entity_poly.type
_entity_poly.pdbx_seq_one_letter_code
_entity_poly.pdbx_strand_id
1 'polypeptide(L)'
;MLGMKYAVNLNTVLPVRAEPRESSEMVTQLLFGEFCRILGEENGFCLVENYLDGYKGWADKKMLHEVEDNIFHEFVGKPSYRTKSAITEAVCLDDDMVYRLSAGSLLPFYKPDVSTFGIADRSFRISPGFAKHINQLSKHDIIENARMFLNTPYLWGGKNIFGIDCSGFVQVVYSLSGYFLP
;
A
#
# COMPACT_ATOMS: atom_id res chain seq x y z
N MET A 1 -25.03 -4.03 16.04
CA MET A 1 -23.59 -4.13 15.75
C MET A 1 -23.32 -3.27 14.53
N LEU A 2 -22.55 -2.19 14.67
CA LEU A 2 -22.02 -1.51 13.49
C LEU A 2 -21.11 -2.51 12.78
N GLY A 3 -21.35 -2.76 11.49
CA GLY A 3 -20.53 -3.65 10.68
C GLY A 3 -19.08 -3.17 10.64
N MET A 4 -18.14 -4.10 10.46
CA MET A 4 -16.74 -3.74 10.23
C MET A 4 -16.64 -2.91 8.94
N LYS A 5 -15.90 -1.81 8.99
CA LYS A 5 -15.65 -0.94 7.84
C LYS A 5 -14.23 -1.13 7.34
N TYR A 6 -14.07 -1.17 6.02
CA TYR A 6 -12.79 -1.31 5.34
C TYR A 6 -12.56 -0.13 4.40
N ALA A 7 -11.30 0.20 4.18
CA ALA A 7 -10.89 1.18 3.19
C ALA A 7 -9.62 0.72 2.46
N VAL A 8 -9.37 1.33 1.31
CA VAL A 8 -8.14 1.16 0.52
C VAL A 8 -7.50 2.52 0.25
N ASN A 9 -6.18 2.58 0.29
CA ASN A 9 -5.44 3.76 -0.15
C ASN A 9 -5.24 3.76 -1.67
N LEU A 10 -5.75 4.78 -2.37
CA LEU A 10 -5.51 4.99 -3.81
C LEU A 10 -4.56 6.16 -4.11
N ASN A 11 -4.00 6.80 -3.08
CA ASN A 11 -2.89 7.73 -3.24
C ASN A 11 -1.60 6.94 -3.43
N THR A 12 -0.60 7.53 -4.08
CA THR A 12 0.73 6.91 -4.24
C THR A 12 1.34 6.52 -2.88
N VAL A 13 1.11 7.37 -1.87
CA VAL A 13 1.40 7.12 -0.47
C VAL A 13 0.45 7.95 0.39
N LEU A 14 0.00 7.41 1.53
CA LEU A 14 -0.87 8.10 2.48
C LEU A 14 -0.21 8.11 3.87
N PRO A 15 0.11 9.29 4.44
CA PRO A 15 0.65 9.36 5.80
C PRO A 15 -0.38 8.89 6.84
N VAL A 16 0.10 8.15 7.83
CA VAL A 16 -0.65 7.73 9.01
C VAL A 16 0.01 8.36 10.24
N ARG A 17 -0.79 8.97 11.11
CA ARG A 17 -0.33 9.86 12.19
C ARG A 17 -0.59 9.27 13.58
N ALA A 18 0.15 9.75 14.58
CA ALA A 18 -0.04 9.32 15.97
C ALA A 18 -1.37 9.81 16.58
N GLU A 19 -1.85 10.98 16.16
CA GLU A 19 -3.08 11.64 16.64
C GLU A 19 -3.91 12.17 15.46
N PRO A 20 -5.24 12.38 15.62
CA PRO A 20 -6.14 12.83 14.56
C PRO A 20 -6.01 14.34 14.27
N ARG A 21 -4.81 14.79 13.88
CA ARG A 21 -4.52 16.17 13.49
C ARG A 21 -3.31 16.24 12.56
N GLU A 22 -3.31 17.19 11.63
CA GLU A 22 -2.25 17.33 10.62
C GLU A 22 -0.86 17.60 11.19
N SER A 23 -0.78 18.31 12.30
CA SER A 23 0.50 18.60 12.97
C SER A 23 1.05 17.42 13.76
N SER A 24 0.32 16.30 13.84
CA SER A 24 0.79 15.11 14.53
C SER A 24 1.85 14.39 13.72
N GLU A 25 2.79 13.79 14.43
CA GLU A 25 3.87 12.99 13.88
C GLU A 25 3.32 11.89 12.95
N MET A 26 3.99 11.70 11.80
CA MET A 26 3.76 10.55 10.94
C MET A 26 4.44 9.33 11.56
N VAL A 27 3.67 8.29 11.83
CA VAL A 27 4.16 7.05 12.47
C VAL A 27 4.33 5.90 11.48
N THR A 28 3.62 5.97 10.34
CA THR A 28 3.79 5.03 9.22
C THR A 28 3.16 5.64 7.96
N GLN A 29 3.18 4.87 6.86
CA GLN A 29 2.54 5.19 5.60
C GLN A 29 1.74 3.99 5.09
N LEU A 30 0.59 4.25 4.47
CA LEU A 30 -0.06 3.27 3.61
C LEU A 30 0.47 3.44 2.19
N LEU A 31 0.95 2.35 1.58
CA LEU A 31 1.28 2.33 0.16
C LEU A 31 0.01 2.23 -0.69
N PHE A 32 0.11 2.53 -1.98
CA PHE A 32 -1.01 2.36 -2.90
C PHE A 32 -1.53 0.91 -2.86
N GLY A 33 -2.86 0.77 -2.85
CA GLY A 33 -3.56 -0.51 -2.84
C GLY A 33 -3.55 -1.22 -1.48
N GLU A 34 -2.94 -0.65 -0.44
CA GLU A 34 -3.03 -1.21 0.91
C GLU A 34 -4.43 -0.99 1.49
N PHE A 35 -5.00 -2.07 2.01
CA PHE A 35 -6.28 -2.07 2.69
C PHE A 35 -6.08 -1.84 4.18
N CYS A 36 -7.06 -1.21 4.80
CA CYS A 36 -7.10 -1.04 6.24
C CYS A 36 -8.51 -1.27 6.79
N ARG A 37 -8.57 -1.67 8.05
CA ARG A 37 -9.79 -1.70 8.85
C ARG A 37 -9.96 -0.34 9.54
N ILE A 38 -11.15 0.24 9.46
CA ILE A 38 -11.50 1.46 10.19
C ILE A 38 -12.00 1.08 11.58
N LEU A 39 -11.31 1.55 12.62
CA LEU A 39 -11.61 1.28 14.03
C LEU A 39 -12.41 2.39 14.70
N GLY A 40 -12.32 3.61 14.18
CA GLY A 40 -13.01 4.78 14.72
C GLY A 40 -12.77 6.02 13.86
N GLU A 41 -13.50 7.09 14.15
CA GLU A 41 -13.39 8.37 13.47
C GLU A 41 -13.35 9.51 14.50
N GLU A 42 -12.45 10.47 14.29
CA GLU A 42 -12.30 11.65 15.15
C GLU A 42 -11.69 12.81 14.35
N ASN A 43 -12.23 14.03 14.49
CA ASN A 43 -11.68 15.25 13.88
C ASN A 43 -11.42 15.17 12.36
N GLY A 44 -12.19 14.36 11.62
CA GLY A 44 -12.00 14.15 10.18
C GLY A 44 -10.92 13.12 9.82
N PHE A 45 -10.36 12.43 10.81
CA PHE A 45 -9.44 11.31 10.63
C PHE A 45 -10.14 9.99 10.96
N CYS A 46 -9.66 8.92 10.36
CA CYS A 46 -10.00 7.54 10.71
C CYS A 46 -8.85 6.91 11.47
N LEU A 47 -9.12 6.29 12.61
CA LEU A 47 -8.20 5.35 13.25
C LEU A 47 -8.22 4.08 12.41
N VAL A 48 -7.12 3.79 11.73
CA VAL A 48 -6.98 2.66 10.82
C VAL A 48 -6.03 1.61 11.39
N GLU A 49 -6.26 0.35 11.04
CA GLU A 49 -5.33 -0.76 11.20
C GLU A 49 -5.01 -1.31 9.81
N ASN A 50 -3.74 -1.21 9.39
CA ASN A 50 -3.31 -1.73 8.10
C ASN A 50 -3.46 -3.25 8.08
N TYR A 51 -4.04 -3.78 7.02
CA TYR A 51 -4.28 -5.21 6.87
C TYR A 51 -2.98 -6.03 6.81
N LEU A 52 -1.91 -5.47 6.23
CA LEU A 52 -0.69 -6.22 5.96
C LEU A 52 0.21 -6.39 7.18
N ASP A 53 0.47 -5.30 7.90
CA ASP A 53 1.40 -5.26 9.03
C ASP A 53 0.67 -5.11 10.39
N GLY A 54 -0.64 -4.83 10.39
CA GLY A 54 -1.40 -4.59 11.61
C GLY A 54 -1.10 -3.25 12.29
N TYR A 55 -0.31 -2.38 11.65
CA TYR A 55 0.07 -1.09 12.22
C TYR A 55 -1.15 -0.19 12.36
N LYS A 56 -1.23 0.55 13.48
CA LYS A 56 -2.35 1.44 13.80
C LYS A 56 -1.95 2.90 13.82
N GLY A 57 -2.87 3.75 13.36
CA GLY A 57 -2.76 5.19 13.52
C GLY A 57 -3.86 5.92 12.76
N TRP A 58 -3.74 7.23 12.66
CA TRP A 58 -4.79 8.11 12.14
C TRP A 58 -4.49 8.56 10.71
N ALA A 59 -5.40 8.28 9.77
CA ALA A 59 -5.31 8.74 8.39
C ALA A 59 -6.43 9.74 8.10
N ASP A 60 -6.19 10.75 7.26
CA ASP A 60 -7.23 11.69 6.84
C ASP A 60 -8.33 10.92 6.10
N LYS A 61 -9.57 11.04 6.59
CA LYS A 61 -10.73 10.34 6.04
C LYS A 61 -10.93 10.65 4.56
N LYS A 62 -10.61 11.87 4.11
CA LYS A 62 -10.80 12.31 2.72
C LYS A 62 -9.86 11.62 1.74
N MET A 63 -8.76 11.05 2.23
CA MET A 63 -7.77 10.35 1.42
C MET A 63 -8.01 8.83 1.36
N LEU A 64 -8.95 8.32 2.15
CA LEU A 64 -9.34 6.92 2.17
C LEU A 64 -10.55 6.68 1.26
N HIS A 65 -10.51 5.57 0.53
CA HIS A 65 -11.66 5.08 -0.23
C HIS A 65 -12.30 3.94 0.56
N GLU A 66 -13.49 4.16 1.10
CA GLU A 66 -14.27 3.09 1.75
C GLU A 66 -14.59 2.00 0.72
N VAL A 67 -14.49 0.73 1.15
CA VAL A 67 -14.80 -0.44 0.32
C VAL A 67 -15.76 -1.35 1.07
N GLU A 68 -16.64 -2.00 0.30
CA GLU A 68 -17.58 -2.97 0.83
C GLU A 68 -16.85 -4.21 1.40
N ASP A 69 -17.43 -4.80 2.44
CA ASP A 69 -16.88 -5.96 3.16
C ASP A 69 -16.59 -7.15 2.23
N ASN A 70 -17.48 -7.41 1.28
CA ASN A 70 -17.32 -8.47 0.28
C ASN A 70 -16.11 -8.25 -0.63
N ILE A 71 -15.81 -7.00 -1.03
CA ILE A 71 -14.66 -6.66 -1.88
C ILE A 71 -13.35 -6.89 -1.11
N PHE A 72 -13.30 -6.49 0.17
CA PHE A 72 -12.16 -6.78 1.02
C PHE A 72 -11.91 -8.29 1.15
N HIS A 73 -12.95 -9.06 1.48
CA HIS A 73 -12.84 -10.51 1.61
C HIS A 73 -12.47 -11.22 0.29
N GLU A 74 -12.96 -10.73 -0.85
CA GLU A 74 -12.56 -11.22 -2.16
C GLU A 74 -11.08 -10.96 -2.44
N PHE A 75 -10.58 -9.76 -2.10
CA PHE A 75 -9.18 -9.41 -2.26
C PHE A 75 -8.26 -10.32 -1.43
N VAL A 76 -8.61 -10.52 -0.15
CA VAL A 76 -7.86 -11.39 0.78
C VAL A 76 -7.73 -12.83 0.25
N GLY A 77 -8.75 -13.32 -0.45
CA GLY A 77 -8.76 -14.67 -1.03
C GLY A 77 -7.99 -14.83 -2.35
N LYS A 78 -7.46 -13.76 -2.93
CA LYS A 78 -6.85 -13.77 -4.27
C LYS A 78 -5.33 -13.67 -4.26
N PRO A 79 -4.65 -14.21 -5.31
CA PRO A 79 -3.24 -13.98 -5.52
C PRO A 79 -2.93 -12.48 -5.55
N SER A 80 -2.00 -12.06 -4.70
CA SER A 80 -1.61 -10.66 -4.59
C SER A 80 -0.46 -10.34 -5.53
N TYR A 81 -0.49 -9.15 -6.12
CA TYR A 81 0.58 -8.61 -6.97
C TYR A 81 1.09 -7.29 -6.40
N ARG A 82 2.39 -7.03 -6.55
CA ARG A 82 3.03 -5.76 -6.17
C ARG A 82 3.88 -5.17 -7.29
N THR A 83 4.14 -3.87 -7.21
CA THR A 83 5.21 -3.22 -7.98
C THR A 83 6.56 -3.68 -7.46
N LYS A 84 7.49 -4.02 -8.36
CA LYS A 84 8.81 -4.57 -7.99
C LYS A 84 10.00 -3.65 -8.26
N SER A 85 9.76 -2.44 -8.76
CA SER A 85 10.81 -1.47 -9.08
C SER A 85 10.65 -0.24 -8.19
N ALA A 86 11.77 0.42 -7.89
CA ALA A 86 11.84 1.57 -6.99
C ALA A 86 10.73 2.61 -7.24
N ILE A 87 10.50 2.93 -8.51
CA ILE A 87 9.35 3.69 -9.01
C ILE A 87 8.77 2.93 -10.19
N THR A 88 7.45 2.88 -10.26
CA THR A 88 6.66 2.29 -11.35
C THR A 88 5.55 3.25 -11.71
N GLU A 89 5.38 3.53 -13.01
CA GLU A 89 4.24 4.33 -13.48
C GLU A 89 3.03 3.42 -13.74
N ALA A 90 1.88 3.84 -13.23
CA ALA A 90 0.57 3.29 -13.56
C ALA A 90 -0.31 4.40 -14.12
N VAL A 91 -1.03 4.13 -15.21
CA VAL A 91 -1.97 5.09 -15.82
C VAL A 91 -3.37 4.72 -15.38
N CYS A 92 -4.10 5.66 -14.78
CA CYS A 92 -5.52 5.48 -14.52
C CYS A 92 -6.29 5.60 -15.84
N LEU A 93 -7.11 4.60 -16.15
CA LEU A 93 -7.84 4.51 -17.41
C LEU A 93 -9.12 5.36 -17.42
N ASP A 94 -9.51 5.88 -16.26
CA ASP A 94 -10.74 6.67 -16.10
C ASP A 94 -10.49 8.17 -16.34
N ASP A 95 -9.28 8.66 -16.06
CA ASP A 95 -8.91 10.08 -16.17
C ASP A 95 -7.54 10.36 -16.80
N ASP A 96 -6.87 9.32 -17.34
CA ASP A 96 -5.53 9.36 -17.95
C ASP A 96 -4.40 9.88 -17.03
N MET A 97 -4.64 9.96 -15.72
CA MET A 97 -3.63 10.43 -14.77
C MET A 97 -2.54 9.37 -14.52
N VAL A 98 -1.30 9.84 -14.36
CA VAL A 98 -0.14 8.98 -14.09
C VAL A 98 0.16 8.94 -12.59
N TYR A 99 0.15 7.74 -12.03
CA TYR A 99 0.49 7.43 -10.65
C TYR A 99 1.91 6.88 -10.57
N ARG A 100 2.75 7.46 -9.71
CA ARG A 100 4.12 6.98 -9.44
C ARG A 100 4.13 6.14 -8.18
N LEU A 101 4.05 4.83 -8.39
CA LEU A 101 3.97 3.83 -7.33
C LEU A 101 5.38 3.41 -6.91
N SER A 102 5.65 3.39 -5.61
CA SER A 102 6.93 2.88 -5.10
C SER A 102 6.93 1.36 -5.05
N ALA A 103 8.11 0.74 -5.00
CA ALA A 103 8.26 -0.71 -4.80
C ALA A 103 7.45 -1.17 -3.58
N GLY A 104 6.71 -2.25 -3.73
CA GLY A 104 5.85 -2.81 -2.69
C GLY A 104 4.41 -2.32 -2.74
N SER A 105 4.05 -1.36 -3.59
CA SER A 105 2.64 -0.99 -3.80
C SER A 105 1.83 -2.18 -4.28
N LEU A 106 0.64 -2.40 -3.70
CA LEU A 106 -0.27 -3.48 -4.09
C LEU A 106 -1.00 -3.15 -5.40
N LEU A 107 -1.33 -4.19 -6.16
CA LEU A 107 -2.11 -4.10 -7.40
C LEU A 107 -3.42 -4.88 -7.23
N PRO A 108 -4.48 -4.29 -6.64
CA PRO A 108 -5.74 -4.98 -6.35
C PRO A 108 -6.40 -5.55 -7.61
N PHE A 109 -6.73 -6.84 -7.58
CA PHE A 109 -7.39 -7.53 -8.70
C PHE A 109 -6.62 -7.44 -10.04
N TYR A 110 -5.28 -7.48 -9.99
CA TYR A 110 -4.44 -7.47 -11.20
C TYR A 110 -4.72 -8.65 -12.14
N LYS A 111 -4.79 -8.34 -13.44
CA LYS A 111 -5.04 -9.23 -14.56
C LYS A 111 -3.80 -9.25 -15.48
N PRO A 112 -2.93 -10.28 -15.39
CA PRO A 112 -1.65 -10.30 -16.10
C PRO A 112 -1.76 -10.29 -17.63
N ASP A 113 -2.83 -10.86 -18.18
CA ASP A 113 -3.11 -10.97 -19.63
C ASP A 113 -3.31 -9.60 -20.29
N VAL A 114 -3.92 -8.66 -19.58
CA VAL A 114 -4.19 -7.30 -20.07
C VAL A 114 -3.38 -6.23 -19.33
N SER A 115 -2.58 -6.63 -18.35
CA SER A 115 -1.73 -5.75 -17.52
C SER A 115 -2.50 -4.60 -16.85
N THR A 116 -3.70 -4.92 -16.36
CA THR A 116 -4.57 -3.97 -15.66
C THR A 116 -4.93 -4.44 -14.26
N PHE A 117 -5.20 -3.51 -13.36
CA PHE A 117 -5.76 -3.76 -12.03
C PHE A 117 -6.80 -2.69 -11.73
N GLY A 118 -7.57 -2.84 -10.66
CA GLY A 118 -8.58 -1.84 -10.34
C GLY A 118 -9.40 -2.16 -9.11
N ILE A 119 -9.89 -1.12 -8.45
CA ILE A 119 -10.72 -1.19 -7.25
C ILE A 119 -11.42 0.15 -7.04
N ALA A 120 -12.56 0.14 -6.32
CA ALA A 120 -13.33 1.34 -5.98
C ALA A 120 -13.63 2.21 -7.22
N ASP A 121 -14.16 1.55 -8.26
CA ASP A 121 -14.52 2.15 -9.56
C ASP A 121 -13.35 2.83 -10.30
N ARG A 122 -12.11 2.49 -9.95
CA ARG A 122 -10.92 2.95 -10.67
C ARG A 122 -10.18 1.79 -11.32
N SER A 123 -9.79 1.98 -12.58
CA SER A 123 -9.00 1.03 -13.36
C SER A 123 -7.64 1.63 -13.71
N PHE A 124 -6.61 0.80 -13.69
CA PHE A 124 -5.24 1.22 -13.92
C PHE A 124 -4.53 0.25 -14.86
N ARG A 125 -3.60 0.76 -15.65
CA ARG A 125 -2.67 -0.01 -16.47
C ARG A 125 -1.24 0.22 -16.02
N ILE A 126 -0.46 -0.86 -15.99
CA ILE A 126 0.95 -0.88 -15.63
C ILE A 126 1.69 -1.71 -16.69
N SER A 127 2.95 -1.40 -16.99
CA SER A 127 3.73 -2.28 -17.87
C SER A 127 3.97 -3.63 -17.17
N PRO A 128 3.68 -4.78 -17.81
CA PRO A 128 3.70 -6.09 -17.14
C PRO A 128 5.06 -6.44 -16.51
N GLY A 129 6.16 -5.91 -17.06
CA GLY A 129 7.50 -6.07 -16.51
C GLY A 129 7.69 -5.50 -15.10
N PHE A 130 6.81 -4.63 -14.61
CA PHE A 130 6.90 -4.02 -13.27
C PHE A 130 5.97 -4.65 -12.22
N ALA A 131 5.02 -5.48 -12.65
CA ALA A 131 4.19 -6.26 -11.74
C ALA A 131 4.91 -7.55 -11.32
N LYS A 132 4.71 -7.96 -10.07
CA LYS A 132 5.27 -9.19 -9.49
C LYS A 132 4.21 -9.91 -8.70
N HIS A 133 4.00 -11.18 -9.02
CA HIS A 133 3.19 -12.05 -8.18
C HIS A 133 3.88 -12.26 -6.84
N ILE A 134 3.16 -12.07 -5.74
CA ILE A 134 3.70 -12.31 -4.40
C ILE A 134 3.74 -13.81 -4.15
N ASN A 135 4.93 -14.33 -3.92
CA ASN A 135 5.17 -15.68 -3.41
C ASN A 135 6.29 -15.60 -2.36
N GLN A 136 6.43 -16.66 -1.56
CA GLN A 136 7.58 -16.75 -0.65
C GLN A 136 8.85 -16.93 -1.47
N LEU A 137 9.71 -15.92 -1.42
CA LEU A 137 10.92 -15.87 -2.21
C LEU A 137 12.15 -16.31 -1.43
N SER A 138 13.23 -16.57 -2.17
CA SER A 138 14.49 -16.99 -1.58
C SER A 138 15.16 -15.86 -0.79
N LYS A 139 16.12 -16.21 0.06
CA LYS A 139 16.98 -15.22 0.75
C LYS A 139 17.70 -14.29 -0.23
N HIS A 140 18.05 -14.79 -1.42
CA HIS A 140 18.70 -13.99 -2.44
C HIS A 140 17.78 -12.88 -2.96
N ASP A 141 16.51 -13.20 -3.23
CA ASP A 141 15.52 -12.22 -3.68
C ASP A 141 15.27 -11.12 -2.64
N ILE A 142 15.29 -11.46 -1.34
CA ILE A 142 15.18 -10.47 -0.26
C ILE A 142 16.35 -9.48 -0.32
N ILE A 143 17.57 -9.96 -0.56
CA ILE A 143 18.76 -9.10 -0.68
C ILE A 143 18.65 -8.19 -1.90
N GLU A 144 18.21 -8.71 -3.06
CA GLU A 144 18.03 -7.87 -4.26
C GLU A 144 16.92 -6.83 -4.07
N ASN A 145 15.80 -7.21 -3.42
CA ASN A 145 14.75 -6.26 -3.08
C ASN A 145 15.29 -5.15 -2.14
N ALA A 146 16.10 -5.51 -1.15
CA ALA A 146 16.72 -4.58 -0.21
C ALA A 146 17.65 -3.58 -0.92
N ARG A 147 18.44 -4.04 -1.91
CA ARG A 147 19.38 -3.20 -2.64
C ARG A 147 18.71 -2.05 -3.40
N MET A 148 17.45 -2.19 -3.80
CA MET A 148 16.70 -1.11 -4.45
C MET A 148 16.56 0.14 -3.58
N PHE A 149 16.64 0.00 -2.26
CA PHE A 149 16.49 1.10 -1.32
C PHE A 149 17.84 1.70 -0.88
N LEU A 150 18.97 1.22 -1.40
CA LEU A 150 20.28 1.84 -1.10
C LEU A 150 20.27 3.32 -1.48
N ASN A 151 20.76 4.16 -0.57
CA ASN A 151 20.75 5.63 -0.67
C ASN A 151 19.36 6.29 -0.60
N THR A 152 18.30 5.56 -0.25
CA THR A 152 17.02 6.18 0.13
C THR A 152 17.24 7.03 1.38
N PRO A 153 16.83 8.30 1.40
CA PRO A 153 16.96 9.12 2.59
C PRO A 153 16.13 8.55 3.73
N TYR A 154 16.66 8.69 4.95
CA TYR A 154 15.90 8.31 6.14
C TYR A 154 14.74 9.28 6.35
N LEU A 155 13.53 8.76 6.52
CA LEU A 155 12.34 9.53 6.88
C LEU A 155 11.56 8.75 7.93
N TRP A 156 11.42 9.32 9.12
CA TRP A 156 10.64 8.73 10.20
C TRP A 156 9.18 8.49 9.77
N GLY A 157 8.67 7.27 9.97
CA GLY A 157 7.36 6.81 9.51
C GLY A 157 7.29 6.51 8.01
N GLY A 158 8.42 6.55 7.29
CA GLY A 158 8.49 6.38 5.84
C GLY A 158 8.51 4.91 5.40
N LYS A 159 7.80 4.60 4.29
CA LYS A 159 7.72 3.26 3.68
C LYS A 159 7.98 3.25 2.17
N ASN A 160 8.65 4.26 1.61
CA ASN A 160 8.84 4.34 0.15
C ASN A 160 10.22 4.90 -0.27
N ILE A 161 10.51 4.87 -1.57
CA ILE A 161 11.82 5.28 -2.13
C ILE A 161 12.17 6.77 -1.93
N PHE A 162 11.20 7.63 -1.61
CA PHE A 162 11.46 9.05 -1.31
C PHE A 162 11.77 9.30 0.17
N GLY A 163 11.62 8.27 1.01
CA GLY A 163 11.84 8.37 2.44
C GLY A 163 11.41 7.09 3.13
N ILE A 164 12.34 6.46 3.84
CA ILE A 164 12.08 5.19 4.52
C ILE A 164 12.74 5.17 5.90
N ASP A 165 12.08 4.59 6.90
CA ASP A 165 12.69 4.33 8.21
C ASP A 165 13.18 2.88 8.36
N CYS A 166 13.66 2.53 9.55
CA CYS A 166 14.20 1.21 9.84
C CYS A 166 13.14 0.10 9.72
N SER A 167 11.96 0.28 10.32
CA SER A 167 10.85 -0.68 10.28
C SER A 167 10.20 -0.74 8.90
N GLY A 168 9.94 0.41 8.28
CA GLY A 168 9.35 0.52 6.96
C GLY A 168 10.21 -0.14 5.89
N PHE A 169 11.54 -0.03 6.00
CA PHE A 169 12.46 -0.77 5.15
C PHE A 169 12.28 -2.29 5.27
N VAL A 170 12.27 -2.80 6.50
CA VAL A 170 12.08 -4.24 6.75
C VAL A 170 10.71 -4.70 6.25
N GLN A 171 9.64 -3.99 6.58
CA GLN A 171 8.27 -4.31 6.15
C GLN A 171 8.16 -4.40 4.63
N VAL A 172 8.63 -3.37 3.90
CA VAL A 172 8.48 -3.31 2.44
C VAL A 172 9.33 -4.38 1.75
N VAL A 173 10.60 -4.54 2.14
CA VAL A 173 11.51 -5.54 1.57
C VAL A 173 10.98 -6.96 1.74
N TYR A 174 10.47 -7.29 2.92
CA TYR A 174 9.92 -8.62 3.20
C TYR A 174 8.57 -8.83 2.52
N SER A 175 7.73 -7.79 2.40
CA SER A 175 6.43 -7.88 1.71
C SER A 175 6.60 -8.20 0.22
N LEU A 176 7.67 -7.71 -0.42
CA LEU A 176 8.06 -8.03 -1.80
C LEU A 176 8.50 -9.50 -1.99
N SER A 177 8.68 -10.21 -0.89
CA SER A 177 9.03 -11.63 -0.79
C SER A 177 7.97 -12.47 -0.09
N GLY A 178 6.74 -11.93 0.08
CA GLY A 178 5.60 -12.67 0.64
C GLY A 178 5.63 -12.86 2.14
N TYR A 179 6.45 -12.11 2.86
CA TYR A 179 6.48 -12.09 4.33
C TYR A 179 5.93 -10.75 4.83
N PHE A 180 4.92 -10.82 5.69
CA PHE A 180 4.29 -9.64 6.27
C PHE A 180 4.70 -9.54 7.74
N LEU A 181 5.35 -8.43 8.09
CA LEU A 181 5.94 -8.19 9.40
C LEU A 181 5.24 -6.98 10.05
N PRO A 182 5.11 -6.98 11.40
CA PRO A 182 4.58 -5.83 12.13
C PRO A 182 5.37 -4.53 11.96
#